data_AF-A3F4X5-F1
#
_entry.id   AF-A3F4X5-F1
#
_cell.length_a   1.000
_cell.length_b   1.000
_cell.length_c   1.000
_cell.angle_alpha   90.00
_cell.angle_beta   90.00
_cell.angle_gamma   90.00
#
_symmetry.space_group_name_H-M   'P 1'
#
loop_
_entity.id
_entity.type
_entity.pdbx_description
1 polymer ?
#
loop_
_entity_poly.entity_id
_entity_poly.type
_entity_poly.pdbx_seq_one_letter_code
_entity_poly.pdbx_strand_id
1 'polypeptide(L)'
;EADFVMLKQVDDLATRMEEVINKPKFKELNQLFEEHSKLSYQKEQLEKAIDSLQTSIMLHQVSVLNALIATFDLASKRAFPELGSSSAVMTRSSHPNFGDYQCNNGLSLARKFSADGTKISPVEAAKKICEHLVKGLLIEKVDIAGPGFINIFISRCFVEEEVNKLVRLGFSLPPPQRRLKCIVDMSSPNIAKEMHVGHLRSTIIWG
;
A
#
# COMPACT_ATOMS: atom_id res chain seq x y z
N GLU A 1 62.12 -14.29 31.70
CA GLU A 1 62.33 -12.99 31.02
C GLU A 1 61.76 -12.95 29.60
N ALA A 2 62.00 -13.96 28.75
CA ALA A 2 61.48 -14.00 27.38
C ALA A 2 59.93 -13.90 27.26
N ASP A 3 59.18 -14.58 28.13
CA ASP A 3 57.70 -14.52 28.11
C ASP A 3 57.14 -13.13 28.46
N PHE A 4 57.84 -12.39 29.33
CA PHE A 4 57.42 -11.04 29.72
C PHE A 4 57.64 -10.02 28.59
N VAL A 5 58.70 -10.21 27.80
CA VAL A 5 58.98 -9.38 26.62
C VAL A 5 57.97 -9.66 25.50
N MET A 6 57.60 -10.93 25.29
CA MET A 6 56.57 -11.33 24.33
C MET A 6 55.19 -10.75 24.68
N LEU A 7 54.76 -10.84 25.95
CA LEU A 7 53.50 -10.24 26.40
C LEU A 7 53.43 -8.73 26.14
N LYS A 8 54.52 -8.02 26.42
CA LYS A 8 54.60 -6.57 26.21
C LYS A 8 54.54 -6.18 24.74
N GLN A 9 55.10 -7.01 23.84
CA GLN A 9 55.01 -6.81 22.39
C GLN A 9 53.59 -7.04 21.86
N VAL A 10 52.87 -8.04 22.41
CA VAL A 10 51.48 -8.31 22.06
C VAL A 10 50.56 -7.17 22.48
N ASP A 11 50.72 -6.64 23.70
CA ASP A 11 49.95 -5.49 24.19
C ASP A 11 50.20 -4.23 23.35
N ASP A 12 51.44 -3.99 22.97
CA ASP A 12 51.81 -2.83 22.14
C ASP A 12 51.26 -2.96 20.70
N LEU A 13 51.25 -4.18 20.14
CA LEU A 13 50.58 -4.48 18.87
C LEU A 13 49.05 -4.29 18.96
N ALA A 14 48.43 -4.72 20.06
CA ALA A 14 47.00 -4.53 20.28
C ALA A 14 46.62 -3.05 20.37
N THR A 15 47.44 -2.25 21.07
CA THR A 15 47.25 -0.81 21.21
C THR A 15 47.38 -0.09 19.86
N ARG A 16 48.40 -0.44 19.07
CA ARG A 16 48.55 0.07 17.70
C ARG A 16 47.39 -0.33 16.77
N MET A 17 46.83 -1.52 16.96
CA MET A 17 45.63 -1.96 16.24
C MET A 17 44.41 -1.10 16.62
N GLU A 18 44.19 -0.83 17.90
CA GLU A 18 43.11 0.04 18.37
C GLU A 18 43.25 1.46 17.82
N GLU A 19 44.46 2.02 17.79
CA GLU A 19 44.70 3.34 17.18
C GLU A 19 44.34 3.37 15.69
N VAL A 20 44.65 2.31 14.94
CA VAL A 20 44.31 2.21 13.52
C VAL A 20 42.80 2.04 13.31
N ILE A 21 42.14 1.22 14.12
CA ILE A 21 40.67 1.02 14.08
C ILE A 21 39.92 2.31 14.45
N ASN A 22 40.45 3.08 15.39
CA ASN A 22 39.87 4.35 15.84
C ASN A 22 40.09 5.51 14.86
N LYS A 23 40.90 5.33 13.80
CA LYS A 23 41.00 6.34 12.75
C LYS A 23 39.61 6.57 12.14
N PRO A 24 39.22 7.84 11.90
CA PRO A 24 37.85 8.19 11.51
C PRO A 24 37.35 7.41 10.29
N LYS A 25 38.24 7.15 9.31
CA LYS A 25 37.93 6.37 8.10
C LYS A 25 37.56 4.91 8.38
N PHE A 26 38.20 4.25 9.35
CA PHE A 26 37.88 2.85 9.69
C PHE A 26 36.62 2.75 10.56
N LYS A 27 36.39 3.75 11.41
CA LYS A 27 35.14 3.87 12.17
C LYS A 27 33.92 4.07 11.27
N GLU A 28 34.02 4.95 10.29
CA GLU A 28 32.97 5.18 9.28
C GLU A 28 32.74 3.93 8.41
N LEU A 29 33.81 3.24 8.01
CA LEU A 29 33.72 1.99 7.26
C LEU A 29 32.98 0.90 8.05
N ASN A 30 33.28 0.74 9.35
CA ASN A 30 32.58 -0.21 10.21
C ASN A 30 31.10 0.15 10.37
N GLN A 31 30.77 1.44 10.53
CA GLN A 31 29.39 1.91 10.56
C GLN A 31 28.63 1.58 9.27
N LEU A 32 29.26 1.79 8.11
CA LEU A 32 28.68 1.42 6.81
C LEU A 32 28.48 -0.09 6.67
N PHE A 33 29.39 -0.92 7.17
CA PHE A 33 29.21 -2.38 7.18
C PHE A 33 28.04 -2.82 8.07
N GLU A 34 27.89 -2.22 9.25
CA GLU A 34 26.75 -2.47 10.14
C GLU A 34 25.43 -2.03 9.50
N GLU A 35 25.39 -0.85 8.90
CA GLU A 35 24.21 -0.34 8.20
C GLU A 35 23.85 -1.21 6.99
N HIS A 36 24.83 -1.61 6.19
CA HIS A 36 24.63 -2.51 5.06
C HIS A 36 24.08 -3.87 5.52
N SER A 37 24.61 -4.44 6.60
CA SER A 37 24.11 -5.69 7.19
C SER A 37 22.64 -5.56 7.60
N LYS A 38 22.29 -4.46 8.28
CA LYS A 38 20.93 -4.16 8.70
C LYS A 38 19.97 -3.97 7.53
N LEU A 39 20.36 -3.19 6.53
CA LEU A 39 19.56 -2.95 5.32
C LEU A 39 19.36 -4.23 4.51
N SER A 40 20.41 -5.06 4.39
CA SER A 40 20.33 -6.36 3.71
C SER A 40 19.32 -7.28 4.40
N TYR A 41 19.34 -7.35 5.74
CA TYR A 41 18.34 -8.10 6.49
C TYR A 41 16.92 -7.58 6.29
N GLN A 42 16.72 -6.25 6.32
CA GLN A 42 15.41 -5.65 6.07
C GLN A 42 14.88 -5.95 4.67
N LYS A 43 15.75 -5.91 3.66
CA LYS A 43 15.41 -6.28 2.29
C LYS A 43 14.92 -7.73 2.21
N GLU A 44 15.64 -8.67 2.83
CA GLU A 44 15.27 -10.09 2.84
C GLU A 44 13.88 -10.31 3.48
N GLN A 45 13.57 -9.61 4.57
CA GLN A 45 12.25 -9.69 5.20
C GLN A 45 11.13 -9.13 4.32
N LEU A 46 11.42 -8.04 3.58
CA LEU A 46 10.47 -7.47 2.62
C LEU A 46 10.22 -8.41 1.44
N GLU A 47 11.25 -9.06 0.91
CA GLU A 47 11.12 -10.05 -0.17
C GLU A 47 10.24 -11.22 0.27
N LYS A 48 10.48 -11.78 1.47
CA LYS A 48 9.63 -12.83 2.06
C LYS A 48 8.17 -12.38 2.23
N ALA A 49 7.95 -11.13 2.62
CA ALA A 49 6.61 -10.57 2.77
C ALA A 49 5.91 -10.42 1.41
N ILE A 50 6.64 -10.01 0.36
CA ILE A 50 6.13 -9.91 -1.01
C ILE A 50 5.71 -11.28 -1.53
N ASP A 51 6.53 -12.31 -1.36
CA ASP A 51 6.22 -13.68 -1.82
C ASP A 51 4.97 -14.24 -1.14
N SER A 52 4.83 -13.99 0.17
CA SER A 52 3.62 -14.36 0.93
C SER A 52 2.37 -13.64 0.41
N LEU A 53 2.47 -12.34 0.11
CA LEU A 53 1.37 -11.57 -0.46
C LEU A 53 1.00 -12.03 -1.88
N GLN A 54 1.99 -12.34 -2.72
CA GLN A 54 1.77 -12.89 -4.06
C GLN A 54 1.03 -14.23 -3.98
N THR A 55 1.43 -15.10 -3.06
CA THR A 55 0.73 -16.37 -2.80
C THR A 55 -0.72 -16.13 -2.38
N SER A 56 -0.96 -15.16 -1.49
CA SER A 56 -2.31 -14.79 -1.07
C SER A 56 -3.17 -14.27 -2.24
N ILE A 57 -2.60 -13.44 -3.12
CA ILE A 57 -3.29 -12.93 -4.33
C ILE A 57 -3.65 -14.08 -5.29
N MET A 58 -2.78 -15.08 -5.43
CA MET A 58 -3.04 -16.26 -6.27
C MET A 58 -4.15 -17.16 -5.73
N LEU A 59 -4.36 -17.18 -4.40
CA LEU A 59 -5.34 -18.05 -3.74
C LEU A 59 -6.69 -17.37 -3.48
N HIS A 60 -6.72 -16.05 -3.32
CA HIS A 60 -7.90 -15.30 -2.91
C HIS A 60 -8.30 -14.24 -3.92
N GLN A 61 -9.59 -13.91 -3.95
CA GLN A 61 -10.14 -12.82 -4.74
C GLN A 61 -9.73 -11.48 -4.15
N VAL A 62 -9.42 -10.51 -5.02
CA VAL A 62 -8.95 -9.18 -4.59
C VAL A 62 -10.00 -8.10 -4.84
N SER A 63 -10.04 -7.10 -3.97
CA SER A 63 -10.86 -5.90 -4.20
C SER A 63 -10.18 -4.99 -5.21
N VAL A 64 -10.68 -5.00 -6.45
CA VAL A 64 -10.21 -4.10 -7.53
C VAL A 64 -10.26 -2.64 -7.09
N LEU A 65 -11.34 -2.23 -6.43
CA LEU A 65 -11.48 -0.86 -5.94
C LEU A 65 -10.37 -0.47 -4.95
N ASN A 66 -10.09 -1.33 -3.96
CA ASN A 66 -9.05 -1.04 -2.96
C ASN A 66 -7.66 -1.04 -3.59
N ALA A 67 -7.40 -1.96 -4.52
CA ALA A 67 -6.13 -2.02 -5.25
C ALA A 67 -5.90 -0.75 -6.09
N LEU A 68 -6.93 -0.28 -6.78
CA LEU A 68 -6.88 0.97 -7.53
C LEU A 68 -6.67 2.17 -6.60
N ILE A 69 -7.43 2.30 -5.50
CA ILE A 69 -7.27 3.39 -4.52
C ILE A 69 -5.83 3.43 -4.02
N ALA A 70 -5.27 2.29 -3.59
CA ALA A 70 -3.89 2.22 -3.10
C ALA A 70 -2.87 2.65 -4.17
N THR A 71 -3.09 2.25 -5.42
CA THR A 71 -2.22 2.58 -6.55
C THR A 71 -2.24 4.08 -6.86
N PHE A 72 -3.42 4.69 -6.86
CA PHE A 72 -3.59 6.13 -7.10
C PHE A 72 -3.18 6.99 -5.91
N ASP A 73 -3.32 6.49 -4.67
CA ASP A 73 -2.79 7.15 -3.47
C ASP A 73 -1.27 7.23 -3.53
N LEU A 74 -0.61 6.13 -3.90
CA LEU A 74 0.83 6.10 -4.07
C LEU A 74 1.29 7.04 -5.19
N ALA A 75 0.60 7.03 -6.34
CA ALA A 75 0.89 7.92 -7.45
C ALA A 75 0.69 9.40 -7.07
N SER A 76 -0.39 9.71 -6.34
CA SER A 76 -0.69 11.07 -5.87
C SER A 76 0.37 11.57 -4.88
N LYS A 77 0.81 10.72 -3.94
CA LYS A 77 1.88 11.06 -2.98
C LYS A 77 3.21 11.32 -3.67
N ARG A 78 3.53 10.57 -4.73
CA ARG A 78 4.75 10.78 -5.54
C ARG A 78 4.67 12.06 -6.37
N ALA A 79 3.52 12.31 -6.99
CA ALA A 79 3.30 13.50 -7.80
C ALA A 79 3.28 14.79 -6.97
N PHE A 80 2.79 14.72 -5.73
CA PHE A 80 2.63 15.86 -4.82
C PHE A 80 3.09 15.54 -3.40
N PRO A 81 4.41 15.46 -3.13
CA PRO A 81 4.93 15.15 -1.80
C PRO A 81 4.53 16.17 -0.73
N GLU A 82 4.28 17.41 -1.14
CA GLU A 82 3.97 18.53 -0.26
C GLU A 82 2.53 18.50 0.30
N LEU A 83 1.62 17.73 -0.32
CA LEU A 83 0.19 17.79 0.00
C LEU A 83 -0.25 16.84 1.14
N GLY A 84 0.70 16.23 1.84
CA GLY A 84 0.43 15.26 2.90
C GLY A 84 -0.44 14.09 2.43
N SER A 85 -1.28 13.56 3.34
CA SER A 85 -2.16 12.44 3.02
C SER A 85 -3.40 12.89 2.26
N SER A 86 -3.41 12.65 0.94
CA SER A 86 -4.64 12.67 0.14
C SER A 86 -5.04 11.23 -0.18
N SER A 87 -6.33 10.90 0.00
CA SER A 87 -6.89 9.61 -0.37
C SER A 87 -7.67 9.74 -1.68
N ALA A 88 -7.52 8.75 -2.54
CA ALA A 88 -8.06 8.69 -3.86
C ALA A 88 -9.54 8.36 -3.81
N VAL A 89 -10.33 9.26 -4.38
CA VAL A 89 -11.76 9.07 -4.53
C VAL A 89 -11.99 8.41 -5.88
N MET A 90 -12.48 7.19 -5.83
CA MET A 90 -12.83 6.40 -7.00
C MET A 90 -14.31 6.11 -7.06
N THR A 91 -14.84 6.09 -8.26
CA THR A 91 -16.24 5.78 -8.52
C THR A 91 -16.32 4.79 -9.68
N ARG A 92 -17.23 3.84 -9.60
CA ARG A 92 -17.51 2.94 -10.73
C ARG A 92 -18.14 3.76 -11.85
N SER A 93 -17.67 3.59 -13.07
CA SER A 93 -18.25 4.25 -14.22
C SER A 93 -19.59 3.62 -14.58
N SER A 94 -20.57 4.45 -14.94
CA SER A 94 -21.88 4.00 -15.44
C SER A 94 -21.91 3.80 -16.97
N HIS A 95 -20.92 4.33 -17.69
CA HIS A 95 -20.87 4.28 -19.15
C HIS A 95 -19.55 3.65 -19.64
N PRO A 96 -19.60 2.65 -20.54
CA PRO A 96 -18.40 1.97 -21.06
C PRO A 96 -17.37 2.92 -21.69
N ASN A 97 -17.81 4.04 -22.27
CA ASN A 97 -16.94 5.03 -22.91
C ASN A 97 -16.02 5.76 -21.92
N PHE A 98 -16.33 5.73 -20.62
CA PHE A 98 -15.54 6.37 -19.57
C PHE A 98 -14.71 5.35 -18.75
N GLY A 99 -14.53 4.14 -19.27
CA GLY A 99 -13.83 3.05 -18.59
C GLY A 99 -14.68 2.36 -17.55
N ASP A 100 -14.03 1.53 -16.73
CA ASP A 100 -14.67 0.75 -15.65
C ASP A 100 -14.75 1.55 -14.35
N TYR A 101 -13.72 2.37 -14.09
CA TYR A 101 -13.60 3.23 -12.92
C TYR A 101 -13.19 4.64 -13.31
N GLN A 102 -13.56 5.61 -12.48
CA GLN A 102 -13.14 7.01 -12.59
C GLN A 102 -12.49 7.47 -11.29
N CYS A 103 -11.39 8.21 -11.41
CA CYS A 103 -10.75 8.89 -10.31
C CYS A 103 -10.89 10.41 -10.46
N ASN A 104 -11.40 11.05 -9.39
CA ASN A 104 -11.72 12.49 -9.38
C ASN A 104 -10.66 13.32 -8.66
N ASN A 105 -9.48 12.73 -8.39
CA ASN A 105 -8.43 13.37 -7.61
C ASN A 105 -7.87 14.64 -8.25
N GLY A 106 -7.81 14.72 -9.58
CA GLY A 106 -7.31 15.92 -10.25
C GLY A 106 -8.05 17.19 -9.82
N LEU A 107 -9.38 17.11 -9.70
CA LEU A 107 -10.22 18.23 -9.25
C LEU A 107 -10.03 18.54 -7.76
N SER A 108 -10.01 17.51 -6.92
CA SER A 108 -9.83 17.67 -5.46
C SER A 108 -8.47 18.26 -5.12
N LEU A 109 -7.40 17.83 -5.80
CA LEU A 109 -6.05 18.34 -5.60
C LEU A 109 -5.92 19.78 -6.09
N ALA A 110 -6.44 20.10 -7.28
CA ALA A 110 -6.41 21.47 -7.79
C ALA A 110 -7.12 22.47 -6.88
N ARG A 111 -8.24 22.07 -6.26
CA ARG A 111 -8.93 22.90 -5.25
C ARG A 111 -8.07 23.13 -4.00
N LYS A 112 -7.38 22.09 -3.51
CA LYS A 112 -6.48 22.22 -2.35
C LYS A 112 -5.32 23.17 -2.63
N PHE A 113 -4.61 22.95 -3.73
CA PHE A 113 -3.50 23.83 -4.14
C PHE A 113 -3.95 25.27 -4.34
N SER A 114 -5.13 25.48 -4.92
CA SER A 114 -5.69 26.84 -5.09
C SER A 114 -5.96 27.52 -3.75
N ALA A 115 -6.35 26.78 -2.70
CA ALA A 115 -6.51 27.33 -1.35
C ALA A 115 -5.16 27.70 -0.72
N ASP A 116 -4.09 26.95 -1.03
CA ASP A 116 -2.72 27.20 -0.57
C ASP A 116 -1.96 28.24 -1.42
N GLY A 117 -2.66 28.93 -2.34
CA GLY A 117 -2.10 30.00 -3.18
C GLY A 117 -1.36 29.51 -4.44
N THR A 118 -1.29 28.21 -4.69
CA THR A 118 -0.67 27.61 -5.88
C THR A 118 -1.74 27.23 -6.89
N LYS A 119 -1.75 27.86 -8.07
CA LYS A 119 -2.76 27.56 -9.09
C LYS A 119 -2.29 26.42 -9.99
N ILE A 120 -2.84 25.23 -9.80
CA ILE A 120 -2.67 24.09 -10.73
C ILE A 120 -4.01 23.76 -11.38
N SER A 121 -4.02 23.54 -12.70
CA SER A 121 -5.25 23.10 -13.34
C SER A 121 -5.57 21.65 -12.96
N PRO A 122 -6.85 21.28 -12.80
CA PRO A 122 -7.23 19.88 -12.55
C PRO A 122 -6.69 18.87 -13.56
N VAL A 123 -6.55 19.29 -14.82
CA VAL A 123 -6.03 18.46 -15.92
C VAL A 123 -4.52 18.25 -15.75
N GLU A 124 -3.76 19.28 -15.40
CA GLU A 124 -2.33 19.12 -15.08
C GLU A 124 -2.12 18.26 -13.84
N ALA A 125 -2.97 18.42 -12.81
CA ALA A 125 -2.92 17.57 -11.63
C ALA A 125 -3.16 16.10 -11.99
N ALA A 126 -4.17 15.82 -12.82
CA ALA A 126 -4.45 14.48 -13.32
C ALA A 126 -3.30 13.90 -14.16
N LYS A 127 -2.67 14.71 -15.03
CA LYS A 127 -1.49 14.30 -15.82
C LYS A 127 -0.32 13.90 -14.94
N LYS A 128 0.04 14.74 -13.96
CA LYS A 128 1.12 14.44 -13.01
C LYS A 128 0.88 13.15 -12.22
N ILE A 129 -0.37 12.88 -11.82
CA ILE A 129 -0.72 11.59 -11.17
C ILE A 129 -0.49 10.44 -12.14
N CYS A 130 -0.95 10.56 -13.39
CA CYS A 130 -0.81 9.50 -14.40
C CYS A 130 0.66 9.23 -14.76
N GLU A 131 1.53 10.24 -14.76
CA GLU A 131 2.98 10.10 -14.98
C GLU A 131 3.66 9.26 -13.88
N HIS A 132 3.19 9.39 -12.64
CA HIS A 132 3.72 8.64 -11.50
C HIS A 132 2.96 7.32 -11.23
N LEU A 133 1.99 6.98 -12.08
CA LEU A 133 1.14 5.81 -11.93
C LEU A 133 1.89 4.53 -12.35
N VAL A 134 2.01 3.59 -11.42
CA VAL A 134 2.49 2.24 -11.72
C VAL A 134 1.29 1.40 -12.14
N LYS A 135 1.14 1.13 -13.43
CA LYS A 135 -0.05 0.47 -13.99
C LYS A 135 -0.20 -1.00 -13.58
N GLY A 136 0.91 -1.69 -13.30
CA GLY A 136 0.90 -3.11 -12.91
C GLY A 136 0.16 -4.00 -13.91
N LEU A 137 -0.35 -5.14 -13.45
CA LEU A 137 -1.19 -6.05 -14.26
C LEU A 137 -2.68 -5.64 -14.28
N LEU A 138 -3.10 -4.79 -13.33
CA LEU A 138 -4.50 -4.45 -13.10
C LEU A 138 -5.06 -3.46 -14.13
N ILE A 139 -4.25 -2.48 -14.56
CA ILE A 139 -4.71 -1.35 -15.38
C ILE A 139 -4.23 -1.53 -16.82
N GLU A 140 -5.18 -1.59 -17.76
CA GLU A 140 -4.88 -1.64 -19.20
C GLU A 140 -4.44 -0.25 -19.69
N LYS A 141 -5.26 0.75 -19.41
CA LYS A 141 -5.01 2.14 -19.79
C LYS A 141 -5.74 3.12 -18.87
N VAL A 142 -5.28 4.36 -18.93
CA VAL A 142 -5.91 5.51 -18.27
C VAL A 142 -6.04 6.64 -19.27
N ASP A 143 -7.22 7.26 -19.30
CA ASP A 143 -7.54 8.38 -20.18
C ASP A 143 -7.98 9.58 -19.35
N ILE A 144 -7.46 10.77 -19.63
CA ILE A 144 -7.86 11.99 -18.93
C ILE A 144 -8.96 12.67 -19.75
N ALA A 145 -10.10 12.93 -19.12
CA ALA A 145 -11.28 13.49 -19.77
C ALA A 145 -11.84 14.72 -19.02
N GLY A 146 -12.52 15.58 -19.78
CA GLY A 146 -13.27 16.72 -19.25
C GLY A 146 -12.43 17.63 -18.34
N PRO A 147 -12.94 18.04 -17.17
CA PRO A 147 -12.26 18.95 -16.26
C PRO A 147 -11.19 18.29 -15.40
N GLY A 148 -10.58 17.17 -15.82
CA GLY A 148 -9.55 16.45 -15.05
C GLY A 148 -10.01 15.16 -14.39
N PHE A 149 -11.01 14.49 -14.97
CA PHE A 149 -11.36 13.11 -14.61
C PHE A 149 -10.33 12.14 -15.19
N ILE A 150 -9.94 11.13 -14.40
CA ILE A 150 -9.09 10.04 -14.87
C ILE A 150 -9.97 8.81 -15.06
N ASN A 151 -10.25 8.45 -16.30
CA ASN A 151 -10.95 7.23 -16.68
C ASN A 151 -9.97 6.06 -16.66
N ILE A 152 -10.37 4.94 -16.06
CA ILE A 152 -9.51 3.77 -15.81
C ILE A 152 -10.16 2.56 -16.49
N PHE A 153 -9.37 1.85 -17.29
CA PHE A 153 -9.78 0.62 -17.97
C PHE A 153 -9.02 -0.54 -17.35
N ILE A 154 -9.74 -1.55 -16.86
CA ILE A 154 -9.16 -2.74 -16.24
C ILE A 154 -8.62 -3.66 -17.34
N SER A 155 -7.46 -4.26 -17.07
CA SER A 155 -6.85 -5.26 -17.95
C SER A 155 -7.76 -6.47 -18.15
N ARG A 156 -8.04 -6.80 -19.41
CA ARG A 156 -8.78 -8.03 -19.77
C ARG A 156 -8.08 -9.28 -19.27
N CYS A 157 -6.75 -9.35 -19.37
CA CYS A 157 -5.98 -10.49 -18.88
C CYS A 157 -6.18 -10.69 -17.37
N PHE A 158 -6.18 -9.60 -16.60
CA PHE A 158 -6.44 -9.66 -15.17
C PHE A 158 -7.86 -10.18 -14.86
N VAL A 159 -8.87 -9.71 -15.60
CA VAL A 159 -10.26 -10.18 -15.41
C VAL A 159 -10.37 -11.67 -15.76
N GLU A 160 -9.75 -12.12 -16.85
CA GLU A 160 -9.72 -13.53 -17.25
C GLU A 160 -9.06 -14.41 -16.18
N GLU A 161 -7.94 -13.97 -15.62
CA GLU A 161 -7.24 -14.66 -14.51
C GLU A 161 -8.11 -14.75 -13.26
N GLU A 162 -8.75 -13.65 -12.83
CA GLU A 162 -9.61 -13.63 -11.64
C GLU A 162 -10.85 -14.52 -11.82
N VAL A 163 -11.46 -14.52 -13.01
CA VAL A 163 -12.61 -15.40 -13.32
C VAL A 163 -12.19 -16.86 -13.34
N ASN A 164 -11.06 -17.20 -13.96
CA ASN A 164 -10.53 -18.57 -13.97
C ASN A 164 -10.22 -19.04 -12.55
N LYS A 165 -9.61 -18.19 -11.73
CA LYS A 165 -9.37 -18.43 -10.30
C LYS A 165 -10.67 -18.68 -9.54
N LEU A 166 -11.70 -17.86 -9.78
CA LEU A 166 -13.02 -18.01 -9.16
C LEU A 166 -13.66 -19.37 -9.51
N VAL A 167 -13.57 -19.78 -10.77
CA VAL A 167 -14.13 -21.06 -11.24
C VAL A 167 -13.37 -22.26 -10.66
N ARG A 168 -12.03 -22.18 -10.55
CA ARG A 168 -11.19 -23.29 -10.07
C ARG A 168 -11.17 -23.44 -8.55
N LEU A 169 -11.05 -22.34 -7.82
CA LEU A 169 -10.84 -22.34 -6.36
C LEU A 169 -12.11 -21.97 -5.58
N GLY A 170 -13.15 -21.49 -6.26
CA GLY A 170 -14.31 -20.88 -5.62
C GLY A 170 -14.05 -19.44 -5.17
N PHE A 171 -15.04 -18.85 -4.52
CA PHE A 171 -14.92 -17.50 -3.95
C PHE A 171 -14.28 -17.57 -2.57
N SER A 172 -13.22 -16.79 -2.38
CA SER A 172 -12.57 -16.63 -1.08
C SER A 172 -11.96 -15.23 -0.97
N LEU A 173 -12.05 -14.62 0.21
CA LEU A 173 -11.40 -13.35 0.52
C LEU A 173 -10.11 -13.60 1.29
N PRO A 174 -9.09 -12.73 1.12
CA PRO A 174 -7.87 -12.84 1.91
C PRO A 174 -8.22 -12.69 3.40
N PRO A 175 -7.56 -13.45 4.29
CA PRO A 175 -7.82 -13.37 5.72
C PRO A 175 -7.51 -11.95 6.23
N PRO A 176 -8.30 -11.42 7.18
CA PRO A 176 -8.05 -10.10 7.74
C PRO A 176 -6.70 -10.08 8.46
N GLN A 177 -5.95 -8.99 8.30
CA GLN A 177 -4.65 -8.82 8.96
C GLN A 177 -4.74 -8.91 10.50
N ARG A 178 -5.89 -8.52 11.05
CA ARG A 178 -6.16 -8.60 12.48
C ARG A 178 -7.51 -9.26 12.73
N ARG A 179 -7.53 -10.27 13.61
CA ARG A 179 -8.77 -10.84 14.13
C ARG A 179 -9.37 -9.88 15.14
N LEU A 180 -10.59 -9.43 14.87
CA LEU A 180 -11.36 -8.55 15.74
C LEU A 180 -12.56 -9.30 16.30
N LYS A 181 -12.89 -9.08 17.58
CA LYS A 181 -14.13 -9.57 18.16
C LYS A 181 -15.22 -8.53 17.90
N CYS A 182 -16.17 -8.86 17.04
CA CYS A 182 -17.35 -8.04 16.76
C CYS A 182 -18.57 -8.72 17.39
N ILE A 183 -19.24 -8.03 18.32
CA ILE A 183 -20.51 -8.49 18.91
C ILE A 183 -21.62 -7.69 18.24
N VAL A 184 -22.59 -8.39 17.68
CA VAL A 184 -23.76 -7.79 17.05
C VAL A 184 -24.98 -8.15 17.90
N ASP A 185 -25.59 -7.14 18.52
CA ASP A 185 -26.82 -7.30 19.29
C ASP A 185 -28.03 -7.08 18.38
N MET A 186 -28.88 -8.11 18.27
CA MET A 186 -29.84 -8.25 17.19
C MET A 186 -31.20 -8.75 17.68
N SER A 187 -32.26 -8.37 16.96
CA SER A 187 -33.65 -8.73 17.21
C SER A 187 -34.24 -8.14 18.49
N SER A 188 -33.57 -8.32 19.64
CA SER A 188 -33.89 -7.86 21.00
C SER A 188 -35.37 -7.51 21.24
N PRO A 189 -36.31 -8.47 21.02
CA PRO A 189 -37.71 -8.22 21.23
C PRO A 189 -37.99 -8.15 22.73
N ASN A 190 -38.93 -7.29 23.12
CA ASN A 190 -39.31 -7.18 24.52
C ASN A 190 -40.16 -8.38 24.95
N ILE A 191 -39.72 -9.06 26.01
CA ILE A 191 -40.50 -10.14 26.63
C ILE A 191 -41.84 -9.53 27.10
N ALA A 192 -42.94 -10.23 26.80
CA ALA A 192 -44.32 -9.81 27.07
C ALA A 192 -44.87 -8.61 26.26
N LYS A 193 -44.21 -8.21 25.16
CA LYS A 193 -44.80 -7.34 24.13
C LYS A 193 -44.83 -8.04 22.77
N GLU A 194 -45.79 -7.69 21.92
CA GLU A 194 -45.84 -8.21 20.56
C GLU A 194 -44.63 -7.77 19.73
N MET A 195 -44.10 -8.70 18.95
CA MET A 195 -43.01 -8.44 18.02
C MET A 195 -43.55 -7.69 16.78
N HIS A 196 -43.18 -6.43 16.61
CA HIS A 196 -43.50 -5.68 15.39
C HIS A 196 -42.45 -5.82 14.28
N VAL A 197 -42.77 -5.34 13.07
CA VAL A 197 -41.93 -5.40 11.84
C VAL A 197 -40.53 -4.80 12.00
N GLY A 198 -40.33 -3.94 12.99
CA GLY A 198 -39.02 -3.36 13.30
C GLY A 198 -38.06 -4.40 13.86
N HIS A 199 -38.53 -5.30 14.73
CA HIS A 199 -37.73 -6.42 15.19
C HIS A 199 -37.43 -7.40 14.04
N LEU A 200 -38.42 -7.68 13.17
CA LEU A 200 -38.22 -8.57 12.01
C LEU A 200 -37.16 -8.03 11.05
N ARG A 201 -37.16 -6.71 10.79
CA ARG A 201 -36.13 -6.05 9.99
C ARG A 201 -34.75 -6.21 10.61
N SER A 202 -34.65 -6.03 11.93
CA SER A 202 -33.41 -6.24 12.68
C SER A 202 -32.94 -7.68 12.46
N THR A 203 -33.79 -8.68 12.72
CA THR A 203 -33.48 -10.10 12.52
C THR A 203 -33.03 -10.42 11.09
N ILE A 204 -33.66 -9.87 10.05
CA ILE A 204 -33.31 -10.18 8.65
C ILE A 204 -31.98 -9.53 8.22
N ILE A 205 -31.67 -8.33 8.70
CA ILE A 205 -30.43 -7.64 8.28
C ILE A 205 -29.19 -8.34 8.83
N TRP A 206 -29.30 -9.05 9.97
CA TRP A 206 -28.13 -9.58 10.67
C TRP A 206 -28.22 -11.03 11.15
N GLY A 207 -29.36 -11.70 10.96
CA GLY A 207 -29.51 -13.14 11.16
C GLY A 207 -29.33 -13.88 9.84
#